data_AF-A0AAE0U742-F1
#
_entry.id   AF-A0AAE0U742-F1
#
_cell.length_a   1.000
_cell.length_b   1.000
_cell.length_c   1.000
_cell.angle_alpha   90.00
_cell.angle_beta   90.00
_cell.angle_gamma   90.00
#
_symmetry.space_group_name_H-M   'P 1'
#
loop_
_entity.id
_entity.type
_entity.pdbx_description
1 polymer ?
#
loop_
_entity_poly.entity_id
_entity_poly.type
_entity_poly.pdbx_seq_one_letter_code
_entity_poly.pdbx_strand_id
1 'polypeptide(L)'
;MIAPSSLLFLLSLSLLRGISSARNVPSNLRNLYNTLKSNGTCSNKDGTSFVNMDIDCDGTQGSPADDKHCYKKGIRDLDANIHRYVVFGNTGKKSGWKTFDPQKHGIKLLSLMAVVCEDQLIYGIWGDMNGDDGPHPMVGEASTSLATACYGKKHITGDNGHDQDNVLYIAFTGDDAVPGANGANWAATNYKAFESSI
;
A
#
# COMPACT_ATOMS: atom_id res chain seq x y z
N MET A 1 -63.03 15.87 22.95
CA MET A 1 -62.53 14.82 22.03
C MET A 1 -61.75 15.52 20.92
N ILE A 2 -60.48 15.11 20.74
CA ILE A 2 -59.55 15.22 19.59
C ILE A 2 -58.12 15.45 20.16
N ALA A 3 -57.18 14.66 19.64
CA ALA A 3 -55.94 14.15 20.25
C ALA A 3 -54.74 15.14 20.31
N PRO A 4 -53.70 14.84 21.12
CA PRO A 4 -52.41 15.54 21.03
C PRO A 4 -51.60 14.92 19.88
N SER A 5 -51.25 15.71 18.87
CA SER A 5 -50.33 15.26 17.82
C SER A 5 -48.90 15.56 18.25
N SER A 6 -48.22 14.51 18.71
CA SER A 6 -46.80 14.48 19.00
C SER A 6 -46.01 14.74 17.71
N LEU A 7 -45.39 15.91 17.61
CA LEU A 7 -44.49 16.23 16.50
C LEU A 7 -43.17 15.47 16.74
N LEU A 8 -43.01 14.36 16.02
CA LEU A 8 -41.78 13.56 15.97
C LEU A 8 -40.60 14.45 15.53
N PHE A 9 -39.61 14.57 16.41
CA PHE A 9 -38.28 15.08 16.07
C PHE A 9 -37.59 14.02 15.19
N LEU A 10 -37.62 14.20 13.87
CA LEU A 10 -36.77 13.44 12.95
C LEU A 10 -35.36 14.04 13.03
N LEU A 11 -34.54 13.53 13.95
CA LEU A 11 -33.09 13.71 13.89
C LEU A 11 -32.59 12.90 12.68
N SER A 12 -32.45 13.54 11.51
CA SER A 12 -31.73 12.94 10.40
C SER A 12 -30.26 12.86 10.78
N LEU A 13 -29.84 11.72 11.35
CA LEU A 13 -28.42 11.41 11.50
C LEU A 13 -27.88 11.07 10.11
N SER A 14 -27.54 12.10 9.37
CA SER A 14 -26.75 11.98 8.15
C SER A 14 -25.40 11.37 8.55
N LEU A 15 -25.26 10.06 8.35
CA LEU A 15 -23.96 9.41 8.41
C LEU A 15 -23.09 10.07 7.33
N LEU A 16 -22.24 11.03 7.70
CA LEU A 16 -21.07 11.36 6.90
C LEU A 16 -20.19 10.11 6.92
N ARG A 17 -20.38 9.21 5.94
CA ARG A 17 -19.35 8.26 5.58
C ARG A 17 -18.18 9.11 5.10
N GLY A 18 -17.20 9.24 5.99
CA GLY A 18 -16.05 10.12 5.84
C GLY A 18 -15.41 9.95 4.46
N ILE A 19 -14.95 11.07 3.93
CA ILE A 19 -14.07 11.09 2.76
C ILE A 19 -12.84 10.29 3.21
N SER A 20 -12.72 9.03 2.80
CA SER A 20 -11.49 8.29 3.01
C SER A 20 -10.45 8.94 2.10
N SER A 21 -9.71 9.83 2.73
CA SER A 21 -8.50 10.46 2.26
C SER A 21 -7.41 9.97 3.21
N ALA A 22 -6.18 9.94 2.71
CA ALA A 22 -5.03 9.51 3.49
C ALA A 22 -5.08 10.03 4.94
N ARG A 23 -4.84 9.13 5.89
CA ARG A 23 -5.00 9.44 7.31
C ARG A 23 -3.82 10.30 7.76
N ASN A 24 -4.05 11.20 8.70
CA ASN A 24 -2.94 11.86 9.39
C ASN A 24 -2.02 10.81 10.02
N VAL A 25 -0.71 10.95 9.86
CA VAL A 25 0.26 10.06 10.49
C VAL A 25 0.17 10.19 12.02
N PRO A 26 -0.16 9.12 12.76
CA PRO A 26 -0.19 9.12 14.22
C PRO A 26 1.17 9.49 14.82
N SER A 27 1.17 10.11 16.01
CA SER A 27 2.39 10.67 16.62
C SER A 27 3.49 9.63 16.85
N ASN A 28 3.14 8.39 17.22
CA ASN A 28 4.11 7.30 17.38
C ASN A 28 4.77 6.93 16.03
N LEU A 29 4.00 6.85 14.95
CA LEU A 29 4.55 6.59 13.60
C LEU A 29 5.34 7.77 13.06
N ARG A 30 4.89 9.01 13.35
CA ARG A 30 5.64 10.22 13.04
C ARG A 30 6.99 10.24 13.74
N ASN A 31 7.01 9.88 15.02
CA ASN A 31 8.24 9.82 15.80
C ASN A 31 9.18 8.73 15.29
N LEU A 32 8.64 7.55 14.93
CA LEU A 32 9.43 6.50 14.29
C LEU A 32 10.04 6.99 12.97
N TYR A 33 9.22 7.56 12.09
CA TYR A 33 9.67 8.13 10.81
C TYR A 33 10.78 9.17 11.01
N ASN A 34 10.55 10.14 11.91
CA ASN A 34 11.54 11.18 12.20
C ASN A 34 12.82 10.61 12.80
N THR A 35 12.73 9.58 13.64
CA THR A 35 13.89 8.89 14.23
C THR A 35 14.71 8.19 13.15
N LEU A 36 14.05 7.46 12.24
CA LEU A 36 14.73 6.83 11.10
C LEU A 36 15.38 7.87 10.19
N LYS A 37 14.71 9.01 9.96
CA LYS A 37 15.24 10.12 9.16
C LYS A 37 16.43 10.81 9.82
N SER A 38 16.37 11.06 11.13
CA SER A 38 17.41 11.77 11.88
C SER A 38 18.63 10.93 12.17
N ASN A 39 18.46 9.62 12.35
CA ASN A 39 19.57 8.70 12.58
C ASN A 39 20.44 8.53 11.32
N GLY A 40 20.02 9.09 10.19
CA GLY A 40 20.63 8.84 8.89
C GLY A 40 20.50 7.38 8.50
N THR A 41 21.03 7.03 7.33
CA THR A 41 21.29 5.63 7.02
C THR A 41 22.17 5.06 8.12
N CYS A 42 21.65 4.07 8.86
CA CYS A 42 22.47 3.32 9.81
C CYS A 42 23.77 2.95 9.10
N SER A 43 24.93 3.21 9.73
CA SER A 43 26.25 3.20 9.07
C SER A 43 26.68 1.85 8.46
N ASN A 44 25.82 0.83 8.55
CA ASN A 44 25.96 -0.44 7.88
C ASN A 44 25.19 -0.38 6.55
N LYS A 45 25.90 -0.56 5.43
CA LYS A 45 25.44 -0.51 4.02
C LYS A 45 24.48 -1.67 3.65
N ASP A 46 23.58 -2.03 4.57
CA ASP A 46 22.81 -3.28 4.56
C ASP A 46 21.29 -3.10 4.56
N GLY A 47 20.77 -1.96 4.10
CA GLY A 47 19.38 -1.87 3.62
C GLY A 47 18.35 -1.30 4.61
N THR A 48 18.62 -0.14 5.20
CA THR A 48 17.61 0.61 5.99
C THR A 48 17.58 2.10 5.65
N SER A 49 17.93 2.47 4.42
CA SER A 49 17.54 3.77 3.87
C SER A 49 16.03 3.78 3.68
N PHE A 50 15.40 4.96 3.81
CA PHE A 50 14.13 5.14 3.13
C PHE A 50 14.32 4.80 1.65
N VAL A 51 13.24 4.36 1.04
CA VAL A 51 13.20 4.09 -0.40
C VAL A 51 12.21 5.08 -1.01
N ASN A 52 12.30 5.21 -2.32
CA ASN A 52 11.37 6.00 -3.11
C ASN A 52 10.02 5.26 -3.25
N MET A 53 9.13 5.77 -4.07
CA MET A 53 7.90 5.06 -4.45
C MET A 53 7.78 5.10 -5.97
N ASP A 54 8.44 4.14 -6.61
CA ASP A 54 8.29 3.94 -8.05
C ASP A 54 7.00 3.18 -8.37
N ILE A 55 6.60 3.18 -9.64
CA ILE A 55 5.39 2.48 -10.09
C ILE A 55 5.75 1.10 -10.60
N ASP A 56 5.09 0.10 -10.03
CA ASP A 56 5.21 -1.28 -10.47
C ASP A 56 4.83 -1.43 -11.95
N CYS A 57 5.77 -1.96 -12.74
CA CYS A 57 5.63 -2.30 -14.15
C CYS A 57 5.02 -1.19 -15.03
N ASP A 58 5.40 0.07 -14.78
CA ASP A 58 4.90 1.26 -15.49
C ASP A 58 3.35 1.37 -15.48
N GLY A 59 2.67 0.76 -14.50
CA GLY A 59 1.21 0.71 -14.40
C GLY A 59 0.53 -0.17 -15.47
N THR A 60 1.30 -1.01 -16.16
CA THR A 60 0.78 -1.97 -17.14
C THR A 60 -0.02 -3.07 -16.44
N GLN A 61 -1.09 -3.53 -17.09
CA GLN A 61 -1.92 -4.63 -16.62
C GLN A 61 -1.74 -5.87 -17.52
N GLY A 62 -1.52 -7.03 -16.92
CA GLY A 62 -1.25 -8.29 -17.60
C GLY A 62 0.13 -8.40 -18.26
N SER A 63 1.14 -7.67 -17.79
CA SER A 63 2.51 -7.76 -18.31
C SER A 63 3.15 -9.12 -17.96
N PRO A 64 4.22 -9.55 -18.65
CA PRO A 64 4.98 -10.75 -18.25
C PRO A 64 5.69 -10.62 -16.89
N ALA A 65 5.87 -9.39 -16.39
CA ALA A 65 6.42 -9.09 -15.07
C ALA A 65 5.34 -9.09 -13.98
N ASP A 66 4.06 -9.04 -14.37
CA ASP A 66 2.95 -9.34 -13.47
C ASP A 66 3.01 -10.84 -13.22
N ASP A 67 3.75 -11.20 -12.18
CA ASP A 67 3.84 -12.57 -11.75
C ASP A 67 2.41 -13.05 -11.56
N LYS A 68 2.02 -14.08 -12.33
CA LYS A 68 0.68 -14.69 -12.37
C LYS A 68 0.39 -15.40 -11.05
N HIS A 69 0.40 -14.66 -9.96
CA HIS A 69 -0.09 -15.06 -8.67
C HIS A 69 -1.59 -15.19 -8.82
N CYS A 70 -2.06 -16.39 -9.15
CA CYS A 70 -3.46 -16.76 -8.94
C CYS A 70 -3.72 -16.69 -7.43
N TYR A 71 -4.02 -15.49 -6.93
CA TYR A 71 -4.48 -15.27 -5.57
C TYR A 71 -5.72 -16.15 -5.43
N LYS A 72 -5.67 -17.20 -4.61
CA LYS A 72 -6.80 -18.13 -4.37
C LYS A 72 -7.92 -17.45 -3.56
N LYS A 73 -8.26 -16.21 -3.92
CA LYS A 73 -9.07 -15.21 -3.22
C LYS A 73 -10.10 -14.55 -4.16
N GLY A 74 -10.32 -15.11 -5.36
CA GLY A 74 -11.41 -14.72 -6.27
C GLY A 74 -11.02 -13.74 -7.38
N ILE A 75 -9.76 -13.30 -7.43
CA ILE A 75 -9.21 -12.48 -8.51
C ILE A 75 -7.99 -13.16 -9.13
N ARG A 76 -7.82 -12.95 -10.44
CA ARG A 76 -6.67 -13.45 -11.19
C ARG A 76 -5.42 -12.61 -10.95
N ASP A 77 -5.63 -11.31 -10.68
CA ASP A 77 -4.57 -10.31 -10.58
C ASP A 77 -5.05 -9.07 -9.83
N LEU A 78 -4.12 -8.29 -9.28
CA LEU A 78 -4.39 -6.98 -8.66
C LEU A 78 -4.29 -5.87 -9.72
N ASP A 79 -5.40 -5.17 -9.95
CA ASP A 79 -5.40 -4.01 -10.85
C ASP A 79 -4.68 -2.80 -10.21
N ALA A 80 -3.59 -2.33 -10.82
CA ALA A 80 -2.74 -1.27 -10.31
C ALA A 80 -3.46 0.08 -10.16
N ASN A 81 -4.54 0.31 -10.91
CA ASN A 81 -5.36 1.52 -10.85
C ASN A 81 -6.48 1.45 -9.80
N ILE A 82 -6.73 0.26 -9.23
CA ILE A 82 -7.83 0.01 -8.28
C ILE A 82 -7.30 -0.47 -6.93
N HIS A 83 -6.46 -1.49 -6.95
CA HIS A 83 -5.91 -2.16 -5.79
C HIS A 83 -4.66 -1.43 -5.32
N ARG A 84 -4.66 -1.04 -4.05
CA ARG A 84 -3.54 -0.39 -3.39
C ARG A 84 -2.57 -1.46 -2.93
N TYR A 85 -1.54 -1.73 -3.72
CA TYR A 85 -0.55 -2.72 -3.36
C TYR A 85 0.87 -2.15 -3.38
N VAL A 86 1.71 -2.79 -2.59
CA VAL A 86 3.15 -2.52 -2.49
C VAL A 86 3.87 -3.73 -3.06
N VAL A 87 4.94 -3.48 -3.82
CA VAL A 87 5.92 -4.48 -4.19
C VAL A 87 6.96 -4.54 -3.08
N PHE A 88 6.90 -5.60 -2.27
CA PHE A 88 7.62 -5.68 -1.01
C PHE A 88 8.59 -6.87 -1.00
N GLY A 89 9.86 -6.55 -0.75
CA GLY A 89 10.96 -7.49 -0.92
C GLY A 89 11.37 -7.67 -2.37
N ASN A 90 12.36 -8.51 -2.58
CA ASN A 90 12.95 -8.71 -3.88
C ASN A 90 13.55 -10.10 -4.04
N THR A 91 13.43 -10.62 -5.25
CA THR A 91 14.00 -11.87 -5.71
C THR A 91 15.09 -11.58 -6.74
N GLY A 92 15.98 -12.53 -6.98
CA GLY A 92 17.05 -12.30 -7.95
C GLY A 92 18.14 -13.38 -7.93
N LYS A 93 18.90 -13.43 -9.02
CA LYS A 93 20.03 -14.34 -9.23
C LYS A 93 21.32 -13.60 -9.61
N LYS A 94 21.27 -12.28 -9.83
CA LYS A 94 22.45 -11.46 -10.11
C LYS A 94 23.45 -11.53 -8.95
N SER A 95 24.70 -11.86 -9.26
CA SER A 95 25.76 -12.04 -8.26
C SER A 95 26.00 -10.76 -7.47
N GLY A 96 26.08 -10.87 -6.15
CA GLY A 96 26.32 -9.73 -5.25
C GLY A 96 25.09 -8.89 -4.92
N TRP A 97 23.93 -9.18 -5.51
CA TRP A 97 22.68 -8.50 -5.17
C TRP A 97 22.10 -9.06 -3.87
N LYS A 98 21.66 -8.16 -2.98
CA LYS A 98 20.97 -8.54 -1.75
C LYS A 98 19.50 -8.75 -2.05
N THR A 99 18.98 -9.88 -1.60
CA THR A 99 17.56 -10.22 -1.72
C THR A 99 16.92 -10.28 -0.33
N PHE A 100 15.64 -9.93 -0.28
CA PHE A 100 14.82 -9.95 0.91
C PHE A 100 13.52 -10.69 0.60
N ASP A 101 13.30 -11.80 1.30
CA ASP A 101 12.10 -12.62 1.22
C ASP A 101 11.22 -12.35 2.45
N PRO A 102 10.12 -11.59 2.32
CA PRO A 102 9.26 -11.26 3.46
C PRO A 102 8.64 -12.49 4.13
N GLN A 103 8.47 -13.60 3.40
CA GLN A 103 7.86 -14.82 3.95
C GLN A 103 8.72 -15.44 5.04
N LYS A 104 10.05 -15.32 4.93
CA LYS A 104 10.99 -15.76 5.98
C LYS A 104 10.86 -14.97 7.27
N HIS A 105 10.21 -13.81 7.23
CA HIS A 105 9.97 -12.92 8.36
C HIS A 105 8.52 -12.95 8.85
N GLY A 106 7.73 -13.96 8.45
CA GLY A 106 6.36 -14.14 8.91
C GLY A 106 5.35 -13.19 8.28
N ILE A 107 5.74 -12.49 7.21
CA ILE A 107 4.85 -11.66 6.41
C ILE A 107 4.28 -12.55 5.32
N LYS A 108 2.97 -12.51 5.09
CA LYS A 108 2.29 -13.35 4.10
C LYS A 108 1.88 -12.55 2.89
N LEU A 109 1.90 -13.13 1.69
CA LEU A 109 1.36 -12.47 0.50
C LEU A 109 -0.09 -12.00 0.78
N LEU A 110 -0.44 -10.81 0.31
CA LEU A 110 -1.69 -10.09 0.63
C LEU A 110 -1.82 -9.63 2.09
N SER A 111 -0.75 -9.64 2.89
CA SER A 111 -0.78 -8.99 4.21
C SER A 111 -0.99 -7.49 4.05
N LEU A 112 -1.73 -6.90 4.98
CA LEU A 112 -1.86 -5.46 5.13
C LEU A 112 -0.48 -4.83 5.29
N MET A 113 -0.33 -3.64 4.75
CA MET A 113 0.86 -2.80 4.88
C MET A 113 0.45 -1.38 5.20
N ALA A 114 1.18 -0.74 6.12
CA ALA A 114 1.08 0.68 6.37
C ALA A 114 2.18 1.41 5.61
N VAL A 115 1.80 2.45 4.85
CA VAL A 115 2.70 3.26 4.04
C VAL A 115 2.63 4.69 4.53
N VAL A 116 3.76 5.22 4.96
CA VAL A 116 3.89 6.63 5.35
C VAL A 116 4.61 7.37 4.23
N CYS A 117 3.88 8.26 3.57
CA CYS A 117 4.36 9.17 2.54
C CYS A 117 4.07 10.60 3.01
N GLU A 118 5.12 11.39 3.23
CA GLU A 118 5.02 12.75 3.78
C GLU A 118 4.23 12.84 5.10
N ASP A 119 3.02 13.42 5.07
CA ASP A 119 2.10 13.54 6.20
C ASP A 119 0.89 12.63 6.17
N GLN A 120 0.94 11.67 5.26
CA GLN A 120 -0.11 10.73 4.97
C GLN A 120 0.28 9.32 5.41
N LEU A 121 -0.66 8.66 6.09
CA LEU A 121 -0.67 7.23 6.34
C LEU A 121 -1.73 6.60 5.44
N ILE A 122 -1.29 5.70 4.57
CA ILE A 122 -2.15 4.95 3.65
C ILE A 122 -1.95 3.46 3.93
N TYR A 123 -3.05 2.71 3.94
CA TYR A 123 -2.99 1.26 4.03
C TYR A 123 -3.08 0.65 2.63
N GLY A 124 -2.19 -0.28 2.34
CA GLY A 124 -2.21 -1.12 1.15
C GLY A 124 -2.07 -2.58 1.54
N ILE A 125 -1.86 -3.43 0.55
CA ILE A 125 -1.52 -4.83 0.73
C ILE A 125 -0.18 -5.13 0.08
N TRP A 126 0.53 -6.15 0.56
CA TRP A 126 1.63 -6.71 -0.19
C TRP A 126 1.08 -7.45 -1.43
N GLY A 127 1.42 -6.94 -2.62
CA GLY A 127 0.97 -7.49 -3.90
C GLY A 127 2.02 -8.34 -4.60
N ASP A 128 3.28 -7.87 -4.64
CA ASP A 128 4.31 -8.53 -5.45
C ASP A 128 5.72 -8.40 -4.86
N MET A 129 6.73 -8.99 -5.50
CA MET A 129 8.15 -8.82 -5.18
C MET A 129 8.92 -8.35 -6.40
N ASN A 130 9.88 -7.44 -6.18
CA ASN A 130 10.74 -6.96 -7.27
C ASN A 130 11.64 -8.10 -7.79
N GLY A 131 11.74 -8.24 -9.11
CA GLY A 131 12.70 -9.12 -9.77
C GLY A 131 14.10 -8.50 -9.93
N ASP A 132 14.94 -9.16 -10.74
CA ASP A 132 16.25 -8.64 -11.17
C ASP A 132 16.07 -7.47 -12.18
N ASP A 133 15.56 -6.33 -11.74
CA ASP A 133 15.33 -5.15 -12.57
C ASP A 133 16.44 -4.08 -12.42
N GLY A 134 16.84 -3.46 -13.52
CA GLY A 134 17.81 -2.38 -13.51
C GLY A 134 19.25 -2.75 -13.09
N PRO A 135 20.06 -1.75 -12.67
CA PRO A 135 21.46 -1.92 -12.28
C PRO A 135 21.68 -2.29 -10.81
N HIS A 136 20.64 -2.23 -9.97
CA HIS A 136 20.70 -2.46 -8.53
C HIS A 136 19.49 -3.29 -8.06
N PRO A 137 19.57 -4.02 -6.93
CA PRO A 137 18.39 -4.67 -6.35
C PRO A 137 17.35 -3.62 -5.95
N MET A 138 16.17 -3.68 -6.56
CA MET A 138 15.07 -2.74 -6.36
C MET A 138 14.10 -3.23 -5.28
N VAL A 139 13.50 -2.30 -4.54
CA VAL A 139 12.42 -2.50 -3.57
C VAL A 139 11.61 -1.21 -3.46
N GLY A 140 10.34 -1.31 -3.03
CA GLY A 140 9.54 -0.12 -2.70
C GLY A 140 8.73 0.44 -3.86
N GLU A 141 8.54 -0.34 -4.93
CA GLU A 141 7.52 -0.06 -5.94
C GLU A 141 6.10 -0.18 -5.38
N ALA A 142 5.17 0.49 -6.03
CA ALA A 142 3.78 0.55 -5.62
C ALA A 142 2.86 0.60 -6.83
N SER A 143 1.59 0.24 -6.61
CA SER A 143 0.56 0.43 -7.61
C SER A 143 0.30 1.91 -7.90
N THR A 144 -0.07 2.25 -9.15
CA THR A 144 -0.44 3.62 -9.55
C THR A 144 -1.48 4.22 -8.62
N SER A 145 -2.43 3.42 -8.14
CA SER A 145 -3.50 3.85 -7.25
C SER A 145 -3.00 4.21 -5.85
N LEU A 146 -2.01 3.50 -5.30
CA LEU A 146 -1.38 3.81 -4.03
C LEU A 146 -0.52 5.08 -4.14
N ALA A 147 0.34 5.16 -5.16
CA ALA A 147 1.20 6.32 -5.38
C ALA A 147 0.39 7.58 -5.67
N THR A 148 -0.66 7.47 -6.49
CA THR A 148 -1.62 8.56 -6.74
C THR A 148 -2.28 9.05 -5.46
N ALA A 149 -2.53 8.17 -4.49
CA ALA A 149 -3.12 8.57 -3.22
C ALA A 149 -2.17 9.35 -2.32
N CYS A 150 -0.86 9.06 -2.40
CA CYS A 150 0.19 9.81 -1.71
C CYS A 150 0.47 11.17 -2.37
N TYR A 151 0.74 11.17 -3.67
CA TYR A 151 1.34 12.33 -4.35
C TYR A 151 0.40 13.01 -5.34
N GLY A 152 -0.78 12.45 -5.58
CA GLY A 152 -1.79 13.01 -6.46
C GLY A 152 -1.55 12.76 -7.95
N LYS A 153 -2.65 12.75 -8.71
CA LYS A 153 -2.68 12.43 -10.15
C LYS A 153 -1.86 13.34 -11.07
N LYS A 154 -1.45 14.52 -10.58
CA LYS A 154 -0.65 15.46 -11.36
C LYS A 154 0.84 15.10 -11.35
N HIS A 155 1.26 14.30 -10.38
CA HIS A 155 2.65 13.94 -10.14
C HIS A 155 2.93 12.46 -10.42
N ILE A 156 1.88 11.64 -10.51
CA ILE A 156 1.98 10.21 -10.73
C ILE A 156 1.36 9.82 -12.07
N THR A 157 2.10 9.04 -12.85
CA THR A 157 1.62 8.38 -14.08
C THR A 157 1.90 6.88 -14.01
N GLY A 158 1.65 6.13 -15.08
CA GLY A 158 2.16 4.75 -15.20
C GLY A 158 3.68 4.73 -15.09
N ASP A 159 4.34 5.58 -15.86
CA ASP A 159 5.82 5.56 -16.00
C ASP A 159 6.53 6.58 -15.08
N ASN A 160 5.86 7.12 -14.06
CA ASN A 160 6.45 8.13 -13.19
C ASN A 160 5.91 8.03 -11.77
N GLY A 161 6.78 7.55 -10.89
CA GLY A 161 6.56 7.52 -9.44
C GLY A 161 7.07 8.78 -8.73
N HIS A 162 7.47 8.58 -7.49
CA HIS A 162 8.06 9.58 -6.60
C HIS A 162 9.50 9.18 -6.29
N ASP A 163 10.46 10.01 -6.72
CA ASP A 163 11.90 9.68 -6.71
C ASP A 163 12.58 9.83 -5.35
N GLN A 164 12.03 10.62 -4.43
CA GLN A 164 12.73 10.91 -3.18
C GLN A 164 12.64 9.72 -2.21
N ASP A 165 13.79 9.30 -1.70
CA ASP A 165 13.95 8.28 -0.65
C ASP A 165 13.40 8.79 0.70
N ASN A 166 12.08 8.84 0.83
CA ASN A 166 11.40 9.37 2.00
C ASN A 166 10.10 8.63 2.35
N VAL A 167 9.91 7.42 1.80
CA VAL A 167 8.71 6.59 2.01
C VAL A 167 9.01 5.46 2.97
N LEU A 168 8.14 5.30 3.99
CA LEU A 168 8.24 4.22 4.96
C LEU A 168 7.18 3.16 4.69
N TYR A 169 7.63 1.93 4.44
CA TYR A 169 6.78 0.75 4.35
C TYR A 169 6.85 -0.05 5.64
N ILE A 170 5.70 -0.36 6.24
CA ILE A 170 5.58 -1.16 7.46
C ILE A 170 4.70 -2.36 7.14
N ALA A 171 5.31 -3.54 7.12
CA ALA A 171 4.59 -4.80 6.93
C ALA A 171 4.08 -5.35 8.27
N PHE A 172 2.85 -5.84 8.27
CA PHE A 172 2.30 -6.58 9.42
C PHE A 172 2.56 -8.08 9.25
N THR A 173 2.97 -8.74 10.33
CA THR A 173 3.25 -10.18 10.35
C THR A 173 2.04 -10.98 10.82
N GLY A 174 2.04 -12.28 10.51
CA GLY A 174 1.03 -13.22 11.01
C GLY A 174 -0.22 -13.31 10.14
N ASP A 175 -1.10 -14.23 10.53
CA ASP A 175 -2.28 -14.63 9.75
C ASP A 175 -3.35 -13.53 9.75
N ASP A 176 -3.50 -12.82 10.87
CA ASP A 176 -4.46 -11.74 11.05
C ASP A 176 -4.14 -10.51 10.18
N ALA A 177 -2.91 -10.41 9.67
CA ALA A 177 -2.54 -9.35 8.74
C ALA A 177 -3.13 -9.59 7.34
N VAL A 178 -3.56 -10.80 7.00
CA VAL A 178 -4.10 -11.13 5.67
C VAL A 178 -5.62 -10.97 5.69
N PRO A 179 -6.21 -10.00 4.94
CA PRO A 179 -7.67 -9.82 4.92
C PRO A 179 -8.42 -11.09 4.47
N GLY A 180 -7.76 -11.94 3.69
CA GLY A 180 -8.35 -13.19 3.21
C GLY A 180 -9.44 -12.95 2.15
N ALA A 181 -10.09 -14.03 1.70
CA ALA A 181 -10.97 -13.97 0.53
C ALA A 181 -12.22 -13.09 0.74
N ASN A 182 -12.65 -12.94 1.98
CA ASN A 182 -13.87 -12.22 2.35
C ASN A 182 -13.60 -10.95 3.17
N GLY A 183 -12.36 -10.66 3.52
CA GLY A 183 -12.01 -9.48 4.33
C GLY A 183 -11.55 -8.28 3.54
N ALA A 184 -11.49 -8.36 2.21
CA ALA A 184 -11.31 -7.22 1.32
C ALA A 184 -12.23 -7.36 0.10
N ASN A 185 -12.60 -6.23 -0.50
CA ASN A 185 -13.38 -6.19 -1.73
C ASN A 185 -12.48 -6.37 -2.96
N TRP A 186 -12.01 -7.60 -3.18
CA TRP A 186 -11.16 -7.95 -4.31
C TRP A 186 -11.79 -7.67 -5.68
N ALA A 187 -13.13 -7.63 -5.75
CA ALA A 187 -13.87 -7.29 -6.96
C ALA A 187 -14.18 -5.78 -7.07
N ALA A 188 -13.50 -4.93 -6.29
CA ALA A 188 -13.67 -3.49 -6.37
C ALA A 188 -13.42 -3.01 -7.80
N THR A 189 -14.21 -2.02 -8.23
CA THR A 189 -14.09 -1.40 -9.55
C THR A 189 -13.47 -0.01 -9.51
N ASN A 190 -13.05 0.44 -8.32
CA ASN A 190 -12.41 1.72 -8.11
C ASN A 190 -11.64 1.75 -6.78
N TYR A 191 -10.66 2.66 -6.71
CA TYR A 191 -9.82 2.92 -5.55
C TYR A 191 -10.59 3.00 -4.23
N LYS A 192 -11.65 3.82 -4.16
CA LYS A 192 -12.38 4.07 -2.91
C LYS A 192 -13.07 2.81 -2.40
N ALA A 193 -13.64 2.02 -3.30
CA ALA A 193 -14.31 0.77 -2.95
C ALA A 193 -13.31 -0.24 -2.35
N PHE A 194 -12.12 -0.39 -2.94
CA PHE A 194 -11.08 -1.26 -2.39
C PHE A 194 -10.55 -0.70 -1.07
N GLU A 195 -10.24 0.60 -1.03
CA GLU A 195 -9.75 1.28 0.16
C GLU A 195 -10.65 1.07 1.37
N SER A 196 -11.96 1.26 1.21
CA SER A 196 -12.91 1.16 2.31
C SER A 196 -13.09 -0.25 2.85
N SER A 197 -12.54 -1.25 2.14
CA SER A 197 -12.66 -2.67 2.49
C SER A 197 -11.48 -3.22 3.26
N ILE A 198 -10.39 -2.45 3.41
CA ILE A 198 -9.17 -2.84 4.13
C ILE A 198 -8.83 -1.90 5.28
#